data_AF-A0A351R5E9-F1
#
_entry.id   AF-A0A351R5E9-F1
#
_cell.length_a   1.000
_cell.length_b   1.000
_cell.length_c   1.000
_cell.angle_alpha   90.00
_cell.angle_beta   90.00
_cell.angle_gamma   90.00
#
_symmetry.space_group_name_H-M   'P 1'
#
loop_
_entity.id
_entity.type
_entity.pdbx_description
1 polymer ?
#
loop_
_entity_poly.entity_id
_entity_poly.type
_entity_poly.pdbx_seq_one_letter_code
_entity_poly.pdbx_strand_id
1 'polypeptide(L)'
;TGLWHGANWNFVLWGVYYGVLLMIEKLFLLKWLDKLPNWIGHIYSMFLVVIGWTIFAQTDIHQLGEYLKTMFGIGHVAVADSDFLYFLGSNAVLLVALIAASIDYRVWMRRLKQGKDATVYDAIATSKGWTIAKPVLMVVFLLVSFAFLVGDSYNPFLYFRF
;
A
#
# COMPACT_ATOMS: atom_id res chain seq x y z
N THR A 1 13.45 -8.33 11.69
CA THR A 1 12.00 -8.24 12.01
C THR A 1 11.26 -9.52 11.70
N GLY A 2 11.62 -10.27 10.64
CA GLY A 2 10.97 -11.56 10.28
C GLY A 2 10.74 -12.53 11.45
N LEU A 3 11.79 -12.87 12.21
CA LEU A 3 11.70 -13.80 13.35
C LEU A 3 10.74 -13.36 14.48
N TRP A 4 10.37 -12.08 14.54
CA TRP A 4 9.39 -11.59 15.51
C TRP A 4 7.94 -11.83 15.07
N HIS A 5 7.71 -12.11 13.79
CA HIS A 5 6.38 -12.30 13.20
C HIS A 5 5.85 -13.75 13.27
N GLY A 6 6.71 -14.73 13.54
CA GLY A 6 6.29 -16.12 13.72
C GLY A 6 7.45 -17.10 13.55
N ALA A 7 7.20 -18.36 13.92
CA ALA A 7 8.20 -19.43 13.87
C ALA A 7 8.28 -20.17 12.51
N ASN A 8 7.48 -19.74 11.51
CA ASN A 8 7.49 -20.36 10.19
C ASN A 8 8.58 -19.76 9.29
N TRP A 9 9.08 -20.58 8.35
CA TRP A 9 10.16 -20.26 7.42
C TRP A 9 9.87 -19.08 6.50
N ASN A 10 8.60 -18.85 6.15
CA ASN A 10 8.19 -17.71 5.33
C ASN A 10 8.63 -16.37 5.95
N PHE A 11 8.55 -16.22 7.27
CA PHE A 11 9.00 -15.01 7.95
C PHE A 11 10.52 -14.84 7.98
N VAL A 12 11.26 -15.95 8.05
CA VAL A 12 12.73 -15.94 7.94
C VAL A 12 13.14 -15.48 6.54
N LEU A 13 12.55 -16.10 5.51
CA LEU A 13 12.78 -15.75 4.11
C LEU A 13 12.42 -14.28 3.85
N TRP A 14 11.30 -13.80 4.38
CA TRP A 14 10.89 -12.42 4.29
C TRP A 14 11.91 -11.46 4.93
N GLY A 15 12.40 -11.78 6.13
CA GLY A 15 13.42 -10.99 6.81
C GLY A 15 14.74 -10.92 6.04
N VAL A 16 15.20 -12.07 5.51
CA VAL A 16 16.40 -12.14 4.67
C VAL A 16 16.21 -11.39 3.37
N TYR A 17 15.05 -11.51 2.73
CA TYR A 17 14.68 -10.80 1.51
C TYR A 17 14.88 -9.29 1.66
N TYR A 18 14.27 -8.66 2.67
CA TYR A 18 14.47 -7.22 2.90
C TYR A 18 15.89 -6.87 3.33
N GLY A 19 16.56 -7.73 4.11
CA GLY A 19 17.95 -7.52 4.48
C GLY A 19 18.87 -7.44 3.26
N VAL A 20 18.74 -8.40 2.34
CA VAL A 20 19.50 -8.44 1.08
C VAL A 20 19.15 -7.25 0.19
N LEU A 21 17.87 -6.93 0.02
CA LEU A 21 17.45 -5.76 -0.76
C LEU A 21 18.06 -4.46 -0.25
N LEU A 22 18.00 -4.22 1.06
CA LEU A 22 18.57 -3.00 1.67
C LEU A 22 20.10 -2.95 1.53
N MET A 23 20.78 -4.10 1.64
CA MET A 23 22.22 -4.17 1.38
C MET A 23 22.54 -3.82 -0.07
N ILE A 24 21.87 -4.43 -1.04
CA ILE A 24 22.08 -4.16 -2.46
C ILE A 24 21.78 -2.70 -2.80
N GLU A 25 20.66 -2.19 -2.29
CA GLU A 25 20.24 -0.81 -2.51
C GLU A 25 21.29 0.18 -1.99
N LYS A 26 21.70 0.06 -0.72
CA LYS A 26 22.66 0.99 -0.11
C LYS A 26 24.07 0.88 -0.70
N LEU A 27 24.52 -0.32 -1.06
CA LEU A 27 25.89 -0.53 -1.53
C LEU A 27 26.03 -0.22 -3.03
N PHE A 28 24.99 -0.43 -3.83
CA PHE A 28 25.12 -0.39 -5.29
C PHE A 28 24.03 0.41 -5.99
N LEU A 29 22.76 0.24 -5.63
CA LEU A 29 21.64 0.71 -6.44
C LEU A 29 21.30 2.18 -6.22
N LEU A 30 21.50 2.69 -5.00
CA LEU A 30 21.11 4.04 -4.59
C LEU A 30 21.73 5.12 -5.48
N LYS A 31 23.03 5.02 -5.80
CA LYS A 31 23.75 5.96 -6.69
C LYS A 31 23.18 6.06 -8.12
N TRP A 32 22.47 5.02 -8.58
CA TRP A 32 21.80 5.02 -9.87
C TRP A 32 20.37 5.52 -9.73
N LEU A 33 19.68 5.11 -8.67
CA LEU A 33 18.30 5.49 -8.40
C LEU A 33 18.18 6.99 -8.14
N ASP A 34 19.17 7.59 -7.47
CA ASP A 34 19.25 9.05 -7.22
C ASP A 34 19.39 9.87 -8.52
N LYS A 35 19.81 9.24 -9.63
CA LYS A 35 19.91 9.89 -10.94
C LYS A 35 18.65 9.69 -11.79
N LEU A 36 17.78 8.78 -11.40
CA LEU A 36 16.54 8.49 -12.11
C LEU A 36 15.40 9.38 -11.58
N PRO A 37 14.34 9.59 -12.38
CA PRO A 37 13.12 10.22 -11.88
C PRO A 37 12.53 9.47 -10.68
N ASN A 38 12.07 10.20 -9.67
CA ASN A 38 11.53 9.64 -8.42
C ASN A 38 10.44 8.56 -8.63
N TRP A 39 9.62 8.68 -9.69
CA TRP A 39 8.56 7.71 -9.98
C TRP A 39 9.11 6.30 -10.30
N ILE A 40 10.32 6.19 -10.86
CA ILE A 40 10.97 4.90 -11.11
C ILE A 40 11.31 4.22 -9.79
N GLY A 41 11.85 4.98 -8.83
CA GLY A 41 12.09 4.50 -7.47
C GLY A 41 10.81 3.97 -6.83
N HIS A 42 9.70 4.70 -6.94
CA HIS A 42 8.40 4.25 -6.43
C HIS A 42 7.92 2.95 -7.07
N ILE A 43 8.01 2.80 -8.40
CA ILE A 43 7.60 1.56 -9.08
C ILE A 43 8.49 0.39 -8.65
N TYR A 44 9.80 0.59 -8.63
CA TYR A 44 10.76 -0.42 -8.17
C TYR A 44 10.48 -0.87 -6.74
N SER A 45 10.32 0.08 -5.81
CA SER A 45 10.02 -0.23 -4.41
C SER A 45 8.69 -0.95 -4.26
N MET A 46 7.63 -0.47 -4.93
CA MET A 46 6.31 -1.11 -4.85
C MET A 46 6.32 -2.53 -5.42
N PHE A 47 7.03 -2.75 -6.52
CA PHE A 47 7.20 -4.09 -7.09
C PHE A 47 7.82 -5.06 -6.09
N LEU A 48 8.92 -4.66 -5.44
CA LEU A 48 9.56 -5.48 -4.41
C LEU A 48 8.69 -5.66 -3.16
N VAL A 49 7.94 -4.63 -2.77
CA VAL A 49 7.02 -4.71 -1.62
C VAL A 49 5.92 -5.73 -1.88
N VAL A 50 5.34 -5.80 -3.07
CA VAL A 50 4.30 -6.78 -3.41
C VAL A 50 4.84 -8.21 -3.37
N ILE A 51 6.07 -8.43 -3.86
CA ILE A 51 6.75 -9.73 -3.73
C ILE A 51 6.98 -10.05 -2.24
N GLY A 52 7.46 -9.08 -1.46
CA GLY A 52 7.63 -9.20 -0.02
C GLY A 52 6.33 -9.58 0.70
N TRP A 53 5.20 -8.95 0.37
CA TRP A 53 3.90 -9.31 0.92
C TRP A 53 3.47 -10.74 0.57
N THR A 54 3.80 -11.21 -0.63
CA THR A 54 3.52 -12.60 -1.04
C THR A 54 4.32 -13.58 -0.20
N ILE A 55 5.63 -13.34 -0.01
CA ILE A 55 6.48 -14.17 0.88
C ILE A 55 5.96 -14.14 2.32
N PHE A 56 5.47 -12.99 2.80
CA PHE A 56 4.93 -12.87 4.15
C PHE A 56 3.61 -13.63 4.33
N ALA A 57 2.70 -13.54 3.35
CA ALA A 57 1.35 -14.07 3.46
C ALA A 57 1.27 -15.59 3.28
N GLN A 58 2.14 -16.18 2.44
CA GLN A 58 2.12 -17.60 2.15
C GLN A 58 2.89 -18.40 3.21
N THR A 59 2.18 -19.21 3.98
CA THR A 59 2.78 -20.07 5.03
C THR A 59 3.32 -21.39 4.49
N ASP A 60 2.89 -21.80 3.31
CA ASP A 60 3.36 -22.99 2.60
C ASP A 60 4.36 -22.58 1.50
N ILE A 61 5.57 -23.16 1.56
CA ILE A 61 6.66 -22.84 0.63
C ILE A 61 6.33 -23.30 -0.81
N HIS A 62 5.61 -24.40 -0.97
CA HIS A 62 5.18 -24.88 -2.28
C HIS A 62 4.16 -23.92 -2.89
N GLN A 63 3.17 -23.49 -2.11
CA GLN A 63 2.19 -22.49 -2.57
C GLN A 63 2.86 -21.14 -2.89
N LEU A 64 3.83 -20.72 -2.08
CA LEU A 64 4.63 -19.52 -2.38
C LEU A 64 5.28 -19.59 -3.78
N GLY A 65 5.86 -20.74 -4.12
CA GLY A 65 6.47 -20.96 -5.44
C GLY A 65 5.46 -20.84 -6.59
N GLU A 66 4.28 -21.46 -6.45
CA GLU A 66 3.22 -21.39 -7.46
C GLU A 66 2.63 -19.97 -7.60
N TYR A 67 2.45 -19.26 -6.49
CA TYR A 67 2.02 -17.86 -6.50
C TYR A 67 3.03 -16.95 -7.21
N LEU A 68 4.32 -17.08 -6.89
CA LEU A 68 5.37 -16.30 -7.56
C LEU A 68 5.42 -16.60 -9.05
N LYS A 69 5.35 -17.86 -9.47
CA LYS A 69 5.25 -18.23 -10.90
C LYS A 69 4.09 -17.52 -11.59
N THR A 70 2.91 -17.58 -10.98
CA THR A 70 1.69 -16.97 -11.51
C THR A 70 1.83 -15.46 -11.63
N MET A 71 2.45 -14.78 -10.66
CA MET A 71 2.73 -13.34 -10.71
C MET A 71 3.62 -12.94 -11.90
N PHE A 72 4.50 -13.83 -12.35
CA PHE A 72 5.34 -13.64 -13.53
C PHE A 72 4.72 -14.22 -14.82
N GLY A 73 3.44 -14.61 -14.79
CA GLY A 73 2.71 -15.16 -15.94
C GLY A 73 3.09 -16.60 -16.31
N ILE A 74 3.79 -17.30 -15.42
CA ILE A 74 4.19 -18.70 -15.61
C ILE A 74 3.05 -19.58 -15.07
N GLY A 75 2.54 -20.51 -15.90
CA GLY A 75 1.52 -21.49 -15.47
C GLY A 75 0.21 -21.49 -16.27
N HIS A 76 0.17 -20.92 -17.48
CA HIS A 76 -1.04 -20.87 -18.33
C HIS A 76 -2.27 -20.21 -17.66
N VAL A 77 -2.03 -19.28 -16.74
CA VAL A 77 -3.08 -18.50 -16.09
C VAL A 77 -3.35 -17.24 -16.92
N ALA A 78 -4.63 -16.92 -17.12
CA ALA A 78 -5.01 -15.68 -17.79
C ALA A 78 -4.55 -14.47 -16.96
N VAL A 79 -4.07 -13.40 -17.62
CA VAL A 79 -3.64 -12.17 -16.95
C VAL A 79 -4.78 -11.52 -16.16
N ALA A 80 -6.01 -11.69 -16.63
CA ALA A 80 -7.23 -11.29 -15.94
C ALA A 80 -8.26 -12.42 -16.10
N ASP A 81 -8.64 -13.04 -15.00
CA ASP A 81 -9.72 -14.02 -14.93
C ASP A 81 -11.02 -13.37 -14.46
N SER A 82 -12.09 -14.17 -14.36
CA SER A 82 -13.39 -13.71 -13.89
C SER A 82 -13.33 -13.15 -12.47
N ASP A 83 -12.48 -13.73 -11.62
CA ASP A 83 -12.34 -13.36 -10.21
C ASP A 83 -11.66 -12.00 -10.08
N PHE A 84 -10.60 -11.75 -10.86
CA PHE A 84 -9.97 -10.45 -10.97
C PHE A 84 -10.97 -9.37 -11.38
N LEU A 85 -11.77 -9.63 -12.42
CA LEU A 85 -12.77 -8.66 -12.89
C LEU A 85 -13.88 -8.45 -11.86
N TYR A 86 -14.28 -9.50 -11.16
CA TYR A 86 -15.26 -9.41 -10.08
C TYR A 86 -14.75 -8.57 -8.90
N PHE A 87 -13.54 -8.84 -8.40
CA PHE A 87 -12.94 -8.07 -7.32
C PHE A 87 -12.65 -6.62 -7.72
N LEU A 88 -12.17 -6.39 -8.95
CA LEU A 88 -11.93 -5.06 -9.47
C LEU A 88 -13.23 -4.27 -9.59
N GLY A 89 -14.29 -4.88 -10.14
CA GLY A 89 -15.60 -4.23 -10.30
C GLY A 89 -16.28 -3.92 -8.97
N SER A 90 -16.32 -4.90 -8.06
CA SER A 90 -16.93 -4.75 -6.72
C SER A 90 -16.21 -3.73 -5.84
N ASN A 91 -14.89 -3.59 -5.98
CA ASN A 91 -14.09 -2.66 -5.19
C ASN A 91 -13.69 -1.39 -5.95
N ALA A 92 -14.15 -1.18 -7.19
CA ALA A 92 -13.71 -0.06 -8.04
C ALA A 92 -13.93 1.30 -7.37
N VAL A 93 -15.11 1.51 -6.77
CA VAL A 93 -15.45 2.76 -6.08
C VAL A 93 -14.54 2.98 -4.88
N LEU A 94 -14.29 1.93 -4.10
CA LEU A 94 -13.38 1.97 -2.96
C LEU A 94 -11.95 2.30 -3.40
N LEU A 95 -11.46 1.68 -4.48
CA LEU A 95 -10.13 1.93 -5.03
C LEU A 95 -9.98 3.39 -5.47
N VAL A 96 -10.97 3.95 -6.16
CA VAL A 96 -10.95 5.38 -6.55
C VAL A 96 -10.94 6.28 -5.32
N ALA A 97 -11.75 5.98 -4.29
CA ALA A 97 -11.76 6.73 -3.05
C ALA A 97 -10.41 6.67 -2.31
N LEU A 98 -9.79 5.49 -2.24
CA LEU A 98 -8.48 5.29 -1.62
C LEU A 98 -7.37 6.02 -2.39
N ILE A 99 -7.38 5.99 -3.72
CA ILE A 99 -6.43 6.75 -4.55
C ILE A 99 -6.59 8.25 -4.29
N ALA A 100 -7.83 8.76 -4.27
CA ALA A 100 -8.10 10.17 -4.00
C ALA A 100 -7.63 10.58 -2.59
N ALA A 101 -7.85 9.72 -1.58
CA ALA A 101 -7.44 9.94 -0.19
C ALA A 101 -5.92 9.79 0.03
N SER A 102 -5.23 8.98 -0.78
CA SER A 102 -3.78 8.78 -0.69
C SER A 102 -2.97 9.96 -1.23
N ILE A 103 -3.57 10.77 -2.10
CA ILE A 103 -2.96 12.01 -2.60
C ILE A 103 -3.00 13.06 -1.48
N ASP A 104 -1.86 13.68 -1.16
CA ASP A 104 -1.81 14.75 -0.16
C ASP A 104 -2.86 15.81 -0.50
N TYR A 105 -3.77 16.07 0.44
CA TYR A 105 -4.81 17.09 0.32
C TYR A 105 -4.26 18.46 -0.13
N ARG A 106 -2.99 18.76 0.15
CA ARG A 106 -2.29 19.96 -0.36
C ARG A 106 -2.19 20.00 -1.88
N VAL A 107 -2.10 18.87 -2.57
CA VAL A 107 -2.08 18.82 -4.05
C VAL A 107 -3.44 19.22 -4.60
N TRP A 108 -4.53 18.70 -4.02
CA TRP A 108 -5.89 19.10 -4.35
C TRP A 108 -6.12 20.59 -4.09
N MET A 109 -5.66 21.08 -2.95
CA MET A 109 -5.81 22.50 -2.60
C MET A 109 -4.86 23.44 -3.35
N ARG A 110 -3.68 22.98 -3.81
CA ARG A 110 -2.76 23.82 -4.61
C ARG A 110 -3.36 24.19 -5.96
N ARG A 111 -4.19 23.31 -6.54
CA ARG A 111 -4.95 23.63 -7.77
C ARG A 111 -5.99 24.73 -7.53
N LEU A 112 -6.59 24.78 -6.34
CA LEU A 112 -7.48 25.87 -5.93
C LEU A 112 -6.71 27.19 -5.70
N LYS A 113 -5.49 27.12 -5.13
CA LYS A 113 -4.63 28.28 -4.90
C LYS A 113 -4.11 28.95 -6.19
N GLN A 114 -3.99 28.20 -7.29
CA GLN A 114 -3.54 28.73 -8.59
C GLN A 114 -4.68 29.33 -9.44
N GLY A 115 -5.94 29.16 -9.05
CA GLY A 115 -7.09 29.80 -9.69
C GLY A 115 -7.37 31.22 -9.18
N LYS A 116 -8.36 31.91 -9.76
CA LYS A 116 -8.88 33.22 -9.27
C LYS A 116 -9.37 33.19 -7.81
N ASP A 117 -9.42 32.01 -7.20
CA ASP A 117 -9.92 31.73 -5.86
C ASP A 117 -8.81 31.67 -4.78
N ALA A 118 -7.61 32.19 -5.06
CA ALA A 118 -6.51 32.24 -4.09
C ALA A 118 -6.90 32.92 -2.75
N THR A 119 -7.78 33.93 -2.80
CA THR A 119 -8.37 34.60 -1.63
C THR A 119 -9.29 33.69 -0.82
N VAL A 120 -10.03 32.79 -1.48
CA VAL A 120 -10.90 31.79 -0.83
C VAL A 120 -10.05 30.69 -0.18
N TYR A 121 -8.95 30.29 -0.82
CA TYR A 121 -8.00 29.33 -0.25
C TYR A 121 -7.39 29.82 1.06
N ASP A 122 -6.86 31.06 1.09
CA ASP A 122 -6.23 31.58 2.31
C ASP A 122 -7.27 31.77 3.42
N ALA A 123 -8.50 32.17 3.09
CA ALA A 123 -9.61 32.26 4.04
C ALA A 123 -9.99 30.89 4.64
N ILE A 124 -10.05 29.82 3.84
CA ILE A 124 -10.40 28.47 4.31
C ILE A 124 -9.22 27.85 5.08
N ALA A 125 -8.00 27.93 4.55
CA ALA A 125 -6.82 27.29 5.14
C ALA A 125 -6.41 27.91 6.48
N THR A 126 -6.63 29.23 6.67
CA THR A 126 -6.39 29.92 7.95
C THR A 126 -7.62 29.99 8.86
N SER A 127 -8.78 29.54 8.39
CA SER A 127 -9.97 29.48 9.23
C SER A 127 -9.76 28.51 10.39
N LYS A 128 -10.16 28.95 11.59
CA LYS A 128 -10.25 28.06 12.77
C LYS A 128 -11.11 26.82 12.47
N GLY A 129 -12.09 26.96 11.57
CA GLY A 129 -12.96 25.87 11.12
C GLY A 129 -12.19 24.74 10.45
N TRP A 130 -11.25 25.04 9.55
CA TRP A 130 -10.43 24.02 8.89
C TRP A 130 -9.44 23.33 9.84
N THR A 131 -8.88 24.07 10.80
CA THR A 131 -8.00 23.52 11.85
C THR A 131 -8.73 22.48 12.71
N ILE A 132 -10.03 22.63 12.92
CA ILE A 132 -10.87 21.69 13.69
C ILE A 132 -11.47 20.60 12.78
N ALA A 133 -11.88 20.94 11.56
CA ALA A 133 -12.49 19.99 10.63
C ALA A 133 -11.52 18.88 10.24
N LYS A 134 -10.22 19.20 10.09
CA LYS A 134 -9.19 18.22 9.73
C LYS A 134 -9.07 17.05 10.72
N PRO A 135 -8.83 17.25 12.03
CA PRO A 135 -8.77 16.15 12.98
C PRO A 135 -10.11 15.41 13.10
N VAL A 136 -11.25 16.12 13.01
CA VAL A 136 -12.57 15.47 13.01
C VAL A 136 -12.71 14.51 11.83
N LEU A 137 -12.34 14.94 10.62
CA LEU A 137 -12.33 14.08 9.42
C LEU A 137 -11.42 12.86 9.62
N MET A 138 -10.23 13.04 10.20
CA MET A 138 -9.31 11.93 10.48
C MET A 138 -9.91 10.92 11.47
N VAL A 139 -10.60 11.38 12.51
CA VAL A 139 -11.31 10.53 13.47
C VAL A 139 -12.48 9.81 12.80
N VAL A 140 -13.26 10.49 11.96
CA VAL A 140 -14.36 9.85 11.21
C VAL A 140 -13.81 8.77 10.28
N PHE A 141 -12.75 9.04 9.52
CA PHE A 141 -12.11 8.03 8.68
C PHE A 141 -11.58 6.85 9.49
N LEU A 142 -10.99 7.10 10.66
CA LEU A 142 -10.55 6.03 11.56
C LEU A 142 -11.72 5.16 12.03
N LEU A 143 -12.84 5.77 12.43
CA LEU A 143 -14.04 5.05 12.87
C LEU A 143 -14.67 4.24 11.73
N VAL A 144 -14.72 4.80 10.51
CA VAL A 144 -15.19 4.06 9.33
C VAL A 144 -14.28 2.87 9.05
N SER A 145 -12.96 3.06 9.03
CA SER A 145 -12.00 1.96 8.86
C SER A 145 -12.17 0.88 9.94
N PHE A 146 -12.44 1.27 11.19
CA PHE A 146 -12.70 0.34 12.28
C PHE A 146 -14.02 -0.40 12.11
N ALA A 147 -15.08 0.27 11.64
CA ALA A 147 -16.36 -0.38 11.36
C ALA A 147 -16.24 -1.43 10.24
N PHE A 148 -15.48 -1.13 9.18
CA PHE A 148 -15.16 -2.11 8.14
C PHE A 148 -14.34 -3.29 8.69
N LEU A 149 -13.41 -3.05 9.62
CA LEU A 149 -12.65 -4.12 10.27
C LEU A 149 -13.53 -5.03 11.15
N VAL A 150 -14.49 -4.45 11.88
CA VAL A 150 -15.41 -5.19 12.77
C VAL A 150 -16.48 -5.97 11.98
N GLY A 151 -16.91 -5.42 10.84
CA GLY A 151 -17.89 -6.08 9.96
C GLY A 151 -17.32 -7.29 9.23
N ASP A 152 -16.00 -7.38 9.09
CA ASP A 152 -15.33 -8.56 8.57
C ASP A 152 -15.11 -9.58 9.70
N SER A 153 -15.37 -10.86 9.44
CA SER A 153 -15.23 -11.95 10.44
C SER A 153 -13.75 -12.30 10.71
N TYR A 154 -12.86 -11.31 10.72
CA TYR A 154 -11.41 -11.49 10.64
C TYR A 154 -10.74 -11.38 12.01
N ASN A 155 -10.12 -12.48 12.42
CA ASN A 155 -9.33 -12.60 13.64
C ASN A 155 -8.15 -11.60 13.60
N PRO A 156 -8.13 -10.54 14.45
CA PRO A 156 -7.22 -9.41 14.28
C PRO A 156 -5.77 -9.70 14.68
N PHE A 157 -5.47 -10.90 15.17
CA PHE A 157 -4.10 -11.32 15.45
C PHE A 157 -3.52 -12.14 14.30
N LEU A 158 -2.77 -11.45 13.44
CA LEU A 158 -1.81 -12.06 12.49
C LEU A 158 -0.86 -13.07 13.17
N TYR A 159 -0.62 -12.93 14.49
CA TYR A 159 0.29 -13.76 15.28
C TYR A 159 -0.32 -15.02 15.89
N PHE A 160 -1.65 -15.18 15.88
CA PHE A 160 -2.32 -16.37 16.44
C PHE A 160 -2.79 -17.35 15.35
N ARG A 161 -2.18 -17.30 14.15
CA ARG A 161 -2.38 -18.31 13.10
C ARG A 161 -1.44 -19.53 13.27
N PHE A 162 -0.98 -19.78 14.49
CA PHE A 162 -0.16 -20.93 14.87
C PHE A 162 -0.79 -21.61 16.09
#